data_AF-S4P6H1-F1
#
_entry.id   AF-S4P6H1-F1
#
_cell.length_a   1.000
_cell.length_b   1.000
_cell.length_c   1.000
_cell.angle_alpha   90.00
_cell.angle_beta   90.00
_cell.angle_gamma   90.00
#
_symmetry.space_group_name_H-M   'P 1'
#
loop_
_entity.id
_entity.type
_entity.pdbx_description
1 polymer ?
#
loop_
_entity_poly.entity_id
_entity_poly.type
_entity_poly.pdbx_seq_one_letter_code
_entity_poly.pdbx_strand_id
1 'polypeptide(L)'
;MVNNDIKHTIVHRAGSGRAKGLLWLIEQVPGRTHSADISDAFLEKKYWATYGLPFFVDIANVTHVTKMEATYGKIFSESESPRAVIFQRGHKNATTMKSIIQLMRSNNLTAVNRSNDNDCIDGENCYIQKAEYWSALGYRGDIVQKHKRAYGIIDTKIIRGSTVDESLDFVAISSPPFTEPAKKNITKVNKGNVASIYTDQFDDVPMINGLEIRDLVKHQQEEAEKESLELLNKDVIQPFQWSESSFKEEAHEGLPDLWNFGPFRPHWSW
;
A
#
# COMPACT_ATOMS: atom_id res chain seq x y z
N MET A 1 -44.37 13.63 3.28
CA MET A 1 -44.40 12.57 2.24
C MET A 1 -43.27 11.63 2.53
N VAL A 2 -43.55 10.37 2.89
CA VAL A 2 -42.52 9.32 2.87
C VAL A 2 -42.32 9.00 1.39
N ASN A 3 -41.12 9.26 0.87
CA ASN A 3 -40.83 9.04 -0.54
C ASN A 3 -40.82 7.52 -0.80
N ASN A 4 -41.75 7.02 -1.62
CA ASN A 4 -41.93 5.58 -1.89
C ASN A 4 -40.70 4.93 -2.57
N ASP A 5 -39.74 5.74 -2.99
CA ASP A 5 -38.50 5.29 -3.63
C ASP A 5 -37.39 4.90 -2.62
N ILE A 6 -37.59 5.12 -1.32
CA ILE A 6 -36.62 4.74 -0.29
C ILE A 6 -36.84 3.28 0.12
N LYS A 7 -35.78 2.46 0.01
CA LYS A 7 -35.81 1.05 0.41
C LYS A 7 -34.78 0.75 1.50
N HIS A 8 -35.23 0.13 2.59
CA HIS A 8 -34.38 -0.40 3.64
C HIS A 8 -34.55 -1.93 3.69
N THR A 9 -33.49 -2.65 3.34
CA THR A 9 -33.43 -4.11 3.45
C THR A 9 -32.67 -4.45 4.73
N ILE A 10 -33.29 -5.22 5.62
CA ILE A 10 -32.66 -5.72 6.85
C ILE A 10 -32.74 -7.23 6.83
N VAL A 11 -31.60 -7.90 6.75
CA VAL A 11 -31.50 -9.35 6.76
C VAL A 11 -30.97 -9.80 8.11
N HIS A 12 -31.86 -10.34 8.93
CA HIS A 12 -31.49 -10.99 10.18
C HIS A 12 -31.07 -12.44 9.94
N ARG A 13 -30.11 -12.92 10.74
CA ARG A 13 -29.79 -14.35 10.82
C ARG A 13 -31.01 -15.17 11.24
N ALA A 14 -31.27 -16.28 10.53
CA ALA A 14 -32.16 -17.34 10.99
C ALA A 14 -31.42 -18.27 11.98
N GLY A 15 -31.94 -18.44 13.20
CA GLY A 15 -31.40 -19.35 14.21
C GLY A 15 -30.63 -18.71 15.38
N SER A 16 -30.37 -19.52 16.43
CA SER A 16 -29.78 -19.13 17.72
C SER A 16 -28.28 -19.42 17.86
N GLY A 17 -27.55 -19.53 16.73
CA GLY A 17 -26.12 -19.80 16.74
C GLY A 17 -25.33 -18.78 17.59
N ARG A 18 -24.32 -19.26 18.33
CA ARG A 18 -23.53 -18.49 19.32
C ARG A 18 -22.87 -17.22 18.78
N ALA A 19 -22.75 -17.07 17.47
CA ALA A 19 -22.09 -15.93 16.83
C ALA A 19 -23.07 -14.91 16.22
N LYS A 20 -24.38 -15.06 16.42
CA LYS A 20 -25.37 -14.07 15.97
C LYS A 20 -25.00 -12.67 16.46
N GLY A 21 -25.00 -11.69 15.56
CA GLY A 21 -24.68 -10.30 15.87
C GLY A 21 -23.20 -10.00 16.08
N LEU A 22 -22.29 -10.92 15.75
CA LEU A 22 -20.84 -10.68 15.82
C LEU A 22 -20.38 -9.65 14.79
N LEU A 23 -20.88 -9.73 13.55
CA LEU A 23 -20.55 -8.80 12.49
C LEU A 23 -21.78 -8.44 11.65
N TRP A 24 -22.03 -7.14 11.51
CA TRP A 24 -23.04 -6.58 10.63
C TRP A 24 -22.38 -5.79 9.51
N LEU A 25 -22.85 -5.99 8.28
CA LEU A 25 -22.50 -5.16 7.13
C LEU A 25 -23.68 -4.28 6.76
N ILE A 26 -23.40 -3.00 6.50
CA ILE A 26 -24.39 -2.03 6.05
C ILE A 26 -23.81 -1.30 4.85
N GLU A 27 -24.56 -1.27 3.75
CA GLU A 27 -24.23 -0.51 2.55
C GLU A 27 -25.36 0.46 2.25
N GLN A 28 -24.99 1.69 1.88
CA GLN A 28 -25.94 2.77 1.65
C GLN A 28 -25.59 3.56 0.40
N VAL A 29 -26.61 3.86 -0.39
CA VAL A 29 -26.58 4.71 -1.57
C VAL A 29 -27.86 5.58 -1.59
N PRO A 30 -27.96 6.62 -2.44
CA PRO A 30 -29.17 7.43 -2.50
C PRO A 30 -30.43 6.59 -2.66
N GLY A 31 -31.36 6.73 -1.71
CA GLY A 31 -32.64 6.01 -1.70
C GLY A 31 -32.57 4.52 -1.34
N ARG A 32 -31.41 3.94 -1.00
CA ARG A 32 -31.31 2.51 -0.63
C ARG A 32 -30.31 2.25 0.49
N THR A 33 -30.71 1.41 1.42
CA THR A 33 -29.83 0.84 2.46
C THR A 33 -30.05 -0.66 2.54
N HIS A 34 -28.97 -1.43 2.58
CA HIS A 34 -29.01 -2.86 2.85
C HIS A 34 -28.14 -3.13 4.07
N SER A 35 -28.72 -3.74 5.11
CA SER A 35 -27.99 -4.27 6.26
C SER A 35 -28.21 -5.77 6.42
N ALA A 36 -27.15 -6.50 6.76
CA ALA A 36 -27.22 -7.93 7.04
C ALA A 36 -26.27 -8.36 8.15
N ASP A 37 -26.70 -9.33 8.96
CA ASP A 37 -25.82 -10.10 9.85
C ASP A 37 -24.97 -11.06 9.00
N ILE A 38 -23.67 -10.79 8.89
CA ILE A 38 -22.72 -11.57 8.09
C ILE A 38 -21.80 -12.43 8.96
N SER A 39 -22.20 -12.69 10.21
CA SER A 39 -21.35 -13.37 11.20
C SER A 39 -20.90 -14.77 10.76
N ASP A 40 -21.77 -15.55 10.09
CA ASP A 40 -21.41 -16.90 9.63
C ASP A 40 -20.37 -16.83 8.50
N ALA A 41 -20.56 -15.94 7.53
CA ALA A 41 -19.59 -15.71 6.46
C ALA A 41 -18.25 -15.20 6.99
N PHE A 42 -18.28 -14.33 8.02
CA PHE A 42 -17.08 -13.85 8.70
C PHE A 42 -16.31 -14.97 9.40
N LEU A 43 -17.00 -15.82 10.15
CA LEU A 43 -16.37 -16.95 10.84
C LEU A 43 -15.82 -18.00 9.87
N GLU A 44 -16.50 -18.25 8.76
CA GLU A 44 -16.04 -19.15 7.72
C GLU A 44 -14.79 -18.60 7.00
N LYS A 45 -14.85 -17.34 6.55
CA LYS A 45 -13.73 -16.68 5.85
C LYS A 45 -12.55 -16.37 6.77
N LYS A 46 -12.80 -16.19 8.08
CA LYS A 46 -11.83 -15.76 9.11
C LYS A 46 -11.27 -14.34 8.91
N TYR A 47 -11.85 -13.58 8.00
CA TYR A 47 -11.59 -12.16 7.79
C TYR A 47 -12.78 -11.54 7.05
N TRP A 48 -12.90 -10.22 7.15
CA TRP A 48 -13.77 -9.43 6.28
C TRP A 48 -12.99 -8.20 5.84
N ALA A 49 -13.05 -7.86 4.55
CA ALA A 49 -12.36 -6.71 3.98
C ALA A 49 -13.33 -5.91 3.12
N THR A 50 -13.18 -4.59 3.14
CA THR A 50 -13.94 -3.66 2.31
C THR A 50 -12.97 -2.75 1.58
N TYR A 51 -13.24 -2.47 0.31
CA TYR A 51 -12.32 -1.75 -0.57
C TYR A 51 -13.08 -0.95 -1.63
N GLY A 52 -14.23 -0.38 -1.23
CA GLY A 52 -15.00 0.53 -2.08
C GLY A 52 -15.77 -0.14 -3.22
N LEU A 53 -15.98 -1.45 -3.17
CA LEU A 53 -16.90 -2.18 -4.03
C LEU A 53 -18.03 -2.75 -3.16
N PRO A 54 -19.30 -2.68 -3.62
CA PRO A 54 -20.44 -3.19 -2.88
C PRO A 54 -20.49 -4.72 -2.88
N PHE A 55 -20.71 -5.29 -1.70
CA PHE A 55 -20.95 -6.71 -1.45
C PHE A 55 -22.37 -7.12 -1.81
N PHE A 56 -23.37 -6.30 -1.49
CA PHE A 56 -24.75 -6.68 -1.76
C PHE A 56 -25.10 -6.44 -3.23
N VAL A 57 -25.57 -7.51 -3.91
CA VAL A 57 -25.86 -7.49 -5.35
C VAL A 57 -26.89 -6.42 -5.74
N ASP A 58 -27.88 -6.14 -4.90
CA ASP A 58 -28.86 -5.08 -5.16
C ASP A 58 -28.23 -3.68 -5.11
N ILE A 59 -27.25 -3.47 -4.23
CA ILE A 59 -26.43 -2.26 -4.17
C ILE A 59 -25.48 -2.17 -5.37
N ALA A 60 -24.82 -3.28 -5.74
CA ALA A 60 -23.96 -3.35 -6.92
C ALA A 60 -24.72 -3.04 -8.22
N ASN A 61 -25.97 -3.52 -8.34
CA ASN A 61 -26.82 -3.28 -9.50
C ASN A 61 -27.27 -1.81 -9.61
N VAL A 62 -27.72 -1.19 -8.52
CA VAL A 62 -28.19 0.21 -8.55
C VAL A 62 -27.06 1.20 -8.77
N THR A 63 -25.85 0.88 -8.31
CA THR A 63 -24.64 1.67 -8.54
C THR A 63 -23.97 1.35 -9.87
N HIS A 64 -24.56 0.43 -10.65
CA HIS A 64 -24.05 -0.04 -11.94
C HIS A 64 -22.68 -0.73 -11.89
N VAL A 65 -22.18 -1.13 -10.71
CA VAL A 65 -20.90 -1.83 -10.55
C VAL A 65 -20.91 -3.16 -11.32
N THR A 66 -22.02 -3.90 -11.34
CA THR A 66 -22.14 -5.13 -12.12
C THR A 66 -21.98 -4.91 -13.63
N LYS A 67 -22.47 -3.77 -14.14
CA LYS A 67 -22.25 -3.35 -15.54
C LYS A 67 -20.79 -2.97 -15.77
N MET A 68 -20.16 -2.29 -14.81
CA MET A 68 -18.74 -1.92 -14.89
C MET A 68 -17.86 -3.17 -14.89
N GLU A 69 -18.16 -4.19 -14.09
CA GLU A 69 -17.47 -5.48 -14.11
C GLU A 69 -17.62 -6.18 -15.46
N ALA A 70 -18.82 -6.22 -16.03
CA ALA A 70 -19.04 -6.81 -17.35
C ALA A 70 -18.28 -6.07 -18.48
N THR A 71 -18.08 -4.76 -18.33
CA THR A 71 -17.46 -3.90 -19.36
C THR A 71 -15.93 -3.86 -19.23
N TYR A 72 -15.43 -3.76 -17.99
CA TYR A 72 -14.03 -3.45 -17.69
C TYR A 72 -13.32 -4.54 -16.87
N GLY A 73 -14.03 -5.63 -16.57
CA GLY A 73 -13.48 -6.82 -15.95
C GLY A 73 -13.28 -6.71 -14.43
N LYS A 74 -12.35 -7.55 -13.94
CA LYS A 74 -12.21 -7.89 -12.51
C LYS A 74 -11.89 -6.72 -11.60
N ILE A 75 -11.42 -5.59 -12.12
CA ILE A 75 -11.19 -4.38 -11.32
C ILE A 75 -12.45 -3.93 -10.55
N PHE A 76 -13.65 -4.20 -11.08
CA PHE A 76 -14.94 -3.91 -10.43
C PHE A 76 -15.56 -5.11 -9.72
N SER A 77 -14.91 -6.28 -9.77
CA SER A 77 -15.39 -7.49 -9.10
C SER A 77 -15.20 -7.35 -7.59
N GLU A 78 -16.29 -7.52 -6.83
CA GLU A 78 -16.18 -7.49 -5.36
C GLU A 78 -15.21 -8.55 -4.87
N SER A 79 -15.22 -9.76 -5.44
CA SER A 79 -14.40 -10.87 -4.93
C SER A 79 -13.05 -11.05 -5.62
N GLU A 80 -12.87 -10.49 -6.83
CA GLU A 80 -11.67 -10.70 -7.65
C GLU A 80 -10.92 -9.42 -8.04
N SER A 81 -11.32 -8.24 -7.54
CA SER A 81 -10.53 -7.01 -7.71
C SER A 81 -9.13 -7.14 -7.12
N PRO A 82 -8.13 -6.34 -7.57
CA PRO A 82 -6.77 -6.50 -7.08
C PRO A 82 -6.67 -6.33 -5.55
N ARG A 83 -7.46 -5.44 -4.94
CA ARG A 83 -7.54 -5.31 -3.47
C ARG A 83 -8.17 -6.54 -2.80
N ALA A 84 -9.23 -7.09 -3.38
CA ALA A 84 -9.83 -8.34 -2.91
C ALA A 84 -8.79 -9.47 -2.86
N VAL A 85 -8.02 -9.62 -3.95
CA VAL A 85 -6.96 -10.62 -4.08
C VAL A 85 -5.82 -10.38 -3.09
N ILE A 86 -5.41 -9.12 -2.89
CA ILE A 86 -4.37 -8.77 -1.89
C ILE A 86 -4.83 -9.16 -0.49
N PHE A 87 -6.07 -8.85 -0.10
CA PHE A 87 -6.61 -9.25 1.20
C PHE A 87 -6.73 -10.77 1.31
N GLN A 88 -7.29 -11.46 0.31
CA GLN A 88 -7.46 -12.91 0.29
C GLN A 88 -6.14 -13.67 0.45
N ARG A 89 -5.04 -13.15 -0.10
CA ARG A 89 -3.71 -13.74 0.04
C ARG A 89 -3.03 -13.31 1.34
N GLY A 90 -3.13 -12.03 1.68
CA GLY A 90 -2.40 -11.40 2.78
C GLY A 90 -2.96 -11.71 4.17
N HIS A 91 -4.28 -11.87 4.32
CA HIS A 91 -4.92 -12.00 5.64
C HIS A 91 -4.39 -13.21 6.43
N LYS A 92 -4.00 -14.29 5.75
CA LYS A 92 -3.47 -15.51 6.39
C LYS A 92 -2.16 -15.27 7.13
N ASN A 93 -1.36 -14.32 6.64
CA ASN A 93 -0.05 -13.98 7.21
C ASN A 93 -0.12 -12.74 8.12
N ALA A 94 -1.23 -12.01 8.12
CA ALA A 94 -1.44 -10.81 8.91
C ALA A 94 -1.97 -11.15 10.32
N THR A 95 -1.16 -11.85 11.11
CA THR A 95 -1.55 -12.36 12.44
C THR A 95 -1.01 -11.56 13.62
N THR A 96 -0.01 -10.71 13.38
CA THR A 96 0.57 -9.78 14.37
C THR A 96 0.27 -8.33 14.01
N MET A 97 0.36 -7.43 14.99
CA MET A 97 0.21 -5.98 14.77
C MET A 97 1.14 -5.50 13.63
N LYS A 98 2.41 -5.91 13.65
CA LYS A 98 3.39 -5.55 12.63
C LYS A 98 2.99 -6.05 11.24
N SER A 99 2.59 -7.32 11.12
CA SER A 99 2.17 -7.88 9.82
C SER A 99 0.85 -7.30 9.30
N ILE A 100 -0.07 -6.91 10.19
CA ILE A 100 -1.30 -6.21 9.81
C ILE A 100 -0.96 -4.82 9.26
N ILE A 101 -0.12 -4.04 9.97
CA ILE A 101 0.37 -2.74 9.50
C ILE A 101 1.05 -2.91 8.14
N GLN A 102 1.91 -3.91 7.98
CA GLN A 102 2.61 -4.18 6.73
C GLN A 102 1.65 -4.51 5.58
N LEU A 103 0.60 -5.31 5.83
CA LEU A 103 -0.43 -5.59 4.82
C LEU A 103 -1.17 -4.31 4.43
N MET A 104 -1.70 -3.58 5.42
CA MET A 104 -2.50 -2.37 5.19
C MET A 104 -1.72 -1.24 4.51
N ARG A 105 -0.40 -1.20 4.71
CA ARG A 105 0.50 -0.18 4.13
C ARG A 105 1.34 -0.73 2.98
N SER A 106 1.01 -1.92 2.47
CA SER A 106 1.75 -2.56 1.38
C SER A 106 1.60 -1.78 0.09
N ASN A 107 2.71 -1.52 -0.58
CA ASN A 107 2.77 -0.81 -1.85
C ASN A 107 3.36 -1.73 -2.92
N ASN A 108 3.10 -1.46 -4.20
CA ASN A 108 3.57 -2.28 -5.33
C ASN A 108 4.47 -1.45 -6.25
N LEU A 109 5.70 -1.19 -5.80
CA LEU A 109 6.71 -0.42 -6.55
C LEU A 109 7.10 -1.07 -7.87
N THR A 110 7.05 -2.40 -7.95
CA THR A 110 7.28 -3.12 -9.20
C THR A 110 6.23 -2.76 -10.25
N ALA A 111 4.96 -2.58 -9.87
CA ALA A 111 3.91 -2.10 -10.78
C ALA A 111 4.09 -0.62 -11.16
N VAL A 112 4.56 0.24 -10.24
CA VAL A 112 4.94 1.64 -10.58
C VAL A 112 5.97 1.67 -11.69
N ASN A 113 7.05 0.89 -11.53
CA ASN A 113 8.16 0.89 -12.47
C ASN A 113 7.79 0.29 -13.83
N ARG A 114 6.85 -0.67 -13.88
CA ARG A 114 6.32 -1.23 -15.14
C ARG A 114 5.40 -0.27 -15.89
N SER A 115 4.67 0.59 -15.16
CA SER A 115 3.76 1.58 -15.79
C SER A 115 4.48 2.67 -16.62
N ASN A 116 5.81 2.64 -16.66
CA ASN A 116 6.65 3.49 -17.49
C ASN A 116 6.63 3.14 -18.99
N ASP A 117 6.40 1.87 -19.33
CA ASP A 117 6.67 1.37 -20.69
C ASP A 117 5.51 1.57 -21.68
N ASN A 118 4.32 1.91 -21.18
CA ASN A 118 3.14 2.06 -22.04
C ASN A 118 2.73 3.53 -22.12
N ASP A 119 3.08 4.19 -23.22
CA ASP A 119 2.34 5.36 -23.68
C ASP A 119 0.93 4.91 -24.05
N CYS A 120 0.02 4.93 -23.07
CA CYS A 120 -1.39 4.68 -23.35
C CYS A 120 -1.93 5.86 -24.17
N ILE A 121 -2.32 5.57 -25.41
CA ILE A 121 -2.85 6.56 -26.36
C ILE A 121 -4.35 6.88 -26.08
N ASP A 122 -5.07 6.00 -25.37
CA ASP A 122 -6.50 6.16 -25.04
C ASP A 122 -6.78 6.20 -23.52
N GLY A 123 -7.54 7.22 -23.10
CA GLY A 123 -7.81 7.55 -21.69
C GLY A 123 -8.39 6.40 -20.87
N GLU A 124 -9.49 5.78 -21.29
CA GLU A 124 -10.19 4.72 -20.51
C GLU A 124 -9.36 3.43 -20.36
N ASN A 125 -8.67 2.99 -21.43
CA ASN A 125 -7.81 1.80 -21.38
C ASN A 125 -6.58 2.02 -20.49
N CYS A 126 -6.08 3.25 -20.39
CA CYS A 126 -4.98 3.62 -19.51
C CYS A 126 -5.36 3.49 -18.02
N TYR A 127 -6.59 3.88 -17.64
CA TYR A 127 -7.09 3.75 -16.27
C TYR A 127 -7.09 2.30 -15.79
N ILE A 128 -7.51 1.38 -16.65
CA ILE A 128 -7.61 -0.06 -16.34
C ILE A 128 -6.22 -0.70 -16.31
N GLN A 129 -5.33 -0.35 -17.24
CA GLN A 129 -3.94 -0.85 -17.23
C GLN A 129 -3.14 -0.35 -16.01
N LYS A 130 -3.41 0.88 -15.55
CA LYS A 130 -2.77 1.45 -14.34
C LYS A 130 -3.45 1.05 -13.04
N ALA A 131 -4.60 0.38 -13.11
CA ALA A 131 -5.40 0.01 -11.95
C ALA A 131 -4.68 -0.93 -10.99
N GLU A 132 -3.76 -1.76 -11.47
CA GLU A 132 -2.99 -2.67 -10.61
C GLU A 132 -2.19 -1.91 -9.55
N TYR A 133 -1.59 -0.79 -9.93
CA TYR A 133 -0.88 0.06 -8.98
C TYR A 133 -1.84 0.84 -8.07
N TRP A 134 -2.90 1.43 -8.65
CA TRP A 134 -3.89 2.20 -7.89
C TRP A 134 -4.63 1.37 -6.85
N SER A 135 -4.63 0.05 -7.06
CA SER A 135 -5.22 -0.92 -6.15
C SER A 135 -4.27 -1.40 -5.05
N ALA A 136 -3.06 -0.84 -4.93
CA ALA A 136 -2.20 -1.11 -3.78
C ALA A 136 -2.89 -0.66 -2.49
N LEU A 137 -2.81 -1.47 -1.42
CA LEU A 137 -3.44 -1.12 -0.14
C LEU A 137 -2.83 0.13 0.49
N GLY A 138 -1.53 0.36 0.27
CA GLY A 138 -0.76 1.52 0.69
C GLY A 138 -0.47 2.51 -0.45
N TYR A 139 -1.40 2.67 -1.40
CA TYR A 139 -1.22 3.56 -2.56
C TYR A 139 -0.79 4.98 -2.19
N ARG A 140 0.12 5.54 -3.00
CA ARG A 140 0.64 6.90 -2.89
C ARG A 140 0.72 7.55 -4.26
N GLY A 141 -0.04 8.62 -4.46
CA GLY A 141 -0.09 9.36 -5.74
C GLY A 141 1.10 10.27 -5.99
N ASP A 142 1.97 10.50 -5.01
CA ASP A 142 3.16 11.34 -5.15
C ASP A 142 4.37 10.60 -5.75
N ILE A 143 4.41 9.28 -5.60
CA ILE A 143 5.53 8.42 -6.04
C ILE A 143 5.33 7.83 -7.44
N VAL A 144 4.23 8.16 -8.12
CA VAL A 144 4.00 7.77 -9.52
C VAL A 144 4.81 8.64 -10.48
N GLN A 145 5.14 8.08 -11.64
CA GLN A 145 5.91 8.81 -12.65
C GLN A 145 5.04 9.76 -13.49
N LYS A 146 3.81 9.36 -13.83
CA LYS A 146 2.85 10.15 -14.62
C LYS A 146 1.59 10.46 -13.79
N HIS A 147 1.03 11.66 -13.97
CA HIS A 147 -0.18 12.14 -13.28
C HIS A 147 -0.10 12.07 -11.75
N LYS A 148 0.98 12.60 -11.18
CA LYS A 148 1.13 12.74 -9.72
C LYS A 148 -0.09 13.46 -9.12
N ARG A 149 -0.57 12.95 -7.98
CA ARG A 149 -1.66 13.57 -7.20
C ARG A 149 -1.33 13.54 -5.72
N ALA A 150 -1.69 14.61 -5.00
CA ALA A 150 -1.71 14.65 -3.54
C ALA A 150 -2.88 13.79 -2.99
N TYR A 151 -2.83 12.48 -3.27
CA TYR A 151 -3.89 11.53 -2.94
C TYR A 151 -3.30 10.17 -2.61
N GLY A 152 -3.86 9.51 -1.61
CA GLY A 152 -3.51 8.14 -1.26
C GLY A 152 -3.85 7.82 0.19
N ILE A 153 -3.20 6.79 0.70
CA ILE A 153 -3.35 6.41 2.10
C ILE A 153 -2.58 7.38 2.97
N ILE A 154 -3.23 7.93 3.99
CA ILE A 154 -2.64 8.89 4.93
C ILE A 154 -2.59 8.37 6.36
N ASP A 155 -3.29 7.27 6.65
CA ASP A 155 -3.35 6.74 8.00
C ASP A 155 -3.51 5.21 8.04
N THR A 156 -3.33 4.64 9.24
CA THR A 156 -3.68 3.25 9.53
C THR A 156 -4.09 3.18 10.98
N LYS A 157 -5.29 2.66 11.27
CA LYS A 157 -5.82 2.51 12.63
C LYS A 157 -6.16 1.05 12.86
N ILE A 158 -5.70 0.50 13.99
CA ILE A 158 -5.89 -0.90 14.35
C ILE A 158 -6.39 -0.96 15.77
N ILE A 159 -7.49 -1.70 15.96
CA ILE A 159 -8.02 -2.05 17.27
C ILE A 159 -7.79 -3.55 17.47
N ARG A 160 -7.27 -3.91 18.65
CA ARG A 160 -7.16 -5.30 19.09
C ARG A 160 -7.84 -5.42 20.44
N GLY A 161 -8.88 -6.25 20.50
CA GLY A 161 -9.49 -6.68 21.76
C GLY A 161 -8.98 -8.06 22.15
N SER A 162 -8.82 -8.31 23.44
CA SER A 162 -8.60 -9.65 23.97
C SER A 162 -9.50 -9.87 25.19
N THR A 163 -10.17 -11.02 25.19
CA THR A 163 -11.11 -11.39 26.26
C THR A 163 -10.43 -12.11 27.42
N VAL A 164 -9.15 -12.49 27.26
CA VAL A 164 -8.40 -13.21 28.30
C VAL A 164 -7.86 -12.25 29.36
N ASP A 165 -7.41 -11.08 28.91
CA ASP A 165 -6.83 -10.01 29.72
C ASP A 165 -7.75 -8.77 29.78
N GLU A 166 -8.95 -8.86 29.20
CA GLU A 166 -9.95 -7.78 29.10
C GLU A 166 -9.35 -6.47 28.56
N SER A 167 -8.38 -6.58 27.64
CA SER A 167 -7.65 -5.45 27.11
C SER A 167 -8.17 -4.99 25.75
N LEU A 168 -8.07 -3.68 25.51
CA LEU A 168 -8.31 -3.04 24.23
C LEU A 168 -7.08 -2.20 23.88
N ASP A 169 -6.34 -2.60 22.85
CA ASP A 169 -5.22 -1.84 22.31
C ASP A 169 -5.68 -1.09 21.05
N PHE A 170 -5.32 0.19 20.96
CA PHE A 170 -5.54 1.03 19.79
C PHE A 170 -4.19 1.55 19.30
N VAL A 171 -3.86 1.25 18.05
CA VAL A 171 -2.64 1.73 17.39
C VAL A 171 -3.05 2.55 16.18
N ALA A 172 -2.50 3.76 16.06
CA ALA A 172 -2.68 4.61 14.90
C ALA A 172 -1.34 5.03 14.30
N ILE A 173 -1.28 5.15 12.97
CA ILE A 173 -0.19 5.78 12.22
C ILE A 173 -0.84 6.90 11.41
N SER A 174 -0.33 8.12 11.53
CA SER A 174 -0.80 9.30 10.78
C SER A 174 0.28 9.75 9.81
N SER A 175 0.50 8.98 8.74
CA SER A 175 1.50 9.26 7.71
C SER A 175 1.20 8.42 6.45
N PRO A 176 1.52 8.92 5.24
CA PRO A 176 1.55 8.10 4.04
C PRO A 176 2.49 6.90 4.16
N PRO A 177 2.19 5.73 3.58
CA PRO A 177 3.06 4.56 3.61
C PRO A 177 4.48 4.86 3.13
N PHE A 178 5.48 4.55 3.94
CA PHE A 178 6.89 4.65 3.59
C PHE A 178 7.60 3.37 4.05
N THR A 179 8.73 3.07 3.43
CA THR A 179 9.57 1.94 3.81
C THR A 179 10.50 2.42 4.92
N GLU A 180 10.35 1.87 6.13
CA GLU A 180 11.37 2.05 7.17
C GLU A 180 12.70 1.52 6.62
N PRO A 181 13.77 2.33 6.55
CA PRO A 181 15.05 1.84 6.08
C PRO A 181 15.45 0.67 6.97
N ALA A 182 15.83 -0.47 6.36
CA ALA A 182 16.37 -1.58 7.13
C ALA A 182 17.51 -1.02 7.99
N LYS A 183 17.38 -1.13 9.33
CA LYS A 183 18.48 -0.79 10.23
C LYS A 183 19.69 -1.57 9.73
N LYS A 184 20.65 -0.90 9.09
CA LYS A 184 21.89 -1.53 8.70
C LYS A 184 22.51 -2.05 10.01
N ASN A 185 22.45 -3.35 10.23
CA ASN A 185 23.52 -3.99 10.99
C ASN A 185 24.74 -3.84 10.09
N ILE A 186 25.41 -2.69 10.19
CA ILE A 186 26.75 -2.53 9.65
C ILE A 186 27.61 -3.43 10.55
N THR A 187 27.61 -4.74 10.29
CA THR A 187 28.82 -5.50 10.51
C THR A 187 29.86 -4.76 9.68
N LYS A 188 30.77 -4.04 10.35
CA LYS A 188 31.97 -3.51 9.72
C LYS A 188 32.56 -4.67 8.94
N VAL A 189 32.39 -4.68 7.62
CA VAL A 189 33.15 -5.56 6.75
C VAL A 189 34.59 -5.14 7.02
N ASN A 190 35.33 -6.02 7.69
CA ASN A 190 36.77 -5.84 7.83
C ASN A 190 37.30 -5.63 6.43
N LYS A 191 37.91 -4.46 6.17
CA LYS A 191 38.71 -4.19 4.98
C LYS A 191 39.99 -5.04 5.03
N GLY A 192 39.84 -6.35 5.20
CA GLY A 192 40.90 -7.33 5.20
C GLY A 192 40.83 -8.11 3.90
N ASN A 193 41.75 -7.79 3.00
CA ASN A 193 42.22 -8.63 1.90
C ASN A 193 41.15 -9.15 0.93
N VAL A 194 40.71 -8.31 -0.01
CA VAL A 194 40.30 -8.81 -1.33
C VAL A 194 41.51 -8.66 -2.23
N ALA A 195 42.23 -9.77 -2.43
CA ALA A 195 43.33 -9.84 -3.38
C ALA A 195 42.81 -9.60 -4.80
N SER A 196 43.51 -8.76 -5.56
CA SER A 196 43.28 -8.49 -6.98
C SER A 196 43.51 -9.75 -7.80
N ILE A 197 42.48 -10.23 -8.51
CA ILE A 197 42.58 -11.37 -9.45
C ILE A 197 42.90 -10.91 -10.88
N TYR A 198 43.39 -9.69 -11.07
CA TYR A 198 43.74 -9.16 -12.40
C TYR A 198 45.01 -8.34 -12.35
N THR A 199 46.16 -9.01 -12.37
CA THR A 199 47.40 -8.42 -12.88
C THR A 199 48.27 -9.55 -13.42
N ASP A 200 48.04 -9.92 -14.67
CA ASP A 200 49.06 -10.46 -15.56
C ASP A 200 48.59 -10.10 -16.98
N GLN A 201 49.49 -9.47 -17.77
CA GLN A 201 49.27 -8.90 -19.11
C GLN A 201 48.86 -7.42 -19.17
N PHE A 202 49.79 -6.52 -18.86
CA PHE A 202 50.00 -5.29 -19.64
C PHE A 202 51.47 -4.87 -19.51
N ASP A 203 52.34 -5.54 -20.27
CA ASP A 203 53.64 -4.98 -20.64
C ASP A 203 53.45 -4.07 -21.88
N ASP A 204 54.11 -2.92 -21.84
CA ASP A 204 54.43 -1.99 -22.94
C ASP A 204 53.29 -1.17 -23.58
N VAL A 205 52.91 0.01 -23.02
CA VAL A 205 52.94 1.38 -23.63
C VAL A 205 52.66 2.48 -22.54
N PRO A 206 52.86 3.80 -22.78
CA PRO A 206 53.52 4.72 -21.84
C PRO A 206 52.65 5.14 -20.63
N MET A 207 53.36 5.55 -19.57
CA MET A 207 52.85 5.94 -18.26
C MET A 207 51.65 6.91 -18.32
N ILE A 208 50.45 6.36 -18.09
CA ILE A 208 49.40 7.10 -17.39
C ILE A 208 49.87 7.23 -15.95
N ASN A 209 49.87 8.45 -15.42
CA ASN A 209 50.43 8.74 -14.09
C ASN A 209 49.72 7.85 -13.05
N GLY A 210 50.46 7.14 -12.19
CA GLY A 210 49.88 6.19 -11.24
C GLY A 210 48.87 6.83 -10.27
N LEU A 211 48.90 8.16 -10.11
CA LEU A 211 47.83 8.92 -9.44
C LEU A 211 46.52 8.93 -10.25
N GLU A 212 46.57 9.16 -11.56
CA GLU A 212 45.38 9.22 -12.43
C GLU A 212 44.67 7.87 -12.48
N ILE A 213 45.40 6.75 -12.53
CA ILE A 213 44.81 5.40 -12.49
C ILE A 213 44.13 5.15 -11.14
N ARG A 214 44.74 5.57 -10.02
CA ARG A 214 44.13 5.42 -8.69
C ARG A 214 42.87 6.26 -8.54
N ASP A 215 42.87 7.48 -9.07
CA ASP A 215 41.71 8.37 -9.04
C ASP A 215 40.58 7.83 -9.93
N LEU A 216 40.90 7.27 -11.11
CA LEU A 216 39.95 6.60 -11.98
C LEU A 216 39.32 5.37 -11.34
N VAL A 217 40.12 4.50 -10.71
CA VAL A 217 39.61 3.30 -10.01
C VAL A 217 38.73 3.70 -8.83
N LYS A 218 39.13 4.73 -8.06
CA LYS A 218 38.33 5.23 -6.95
C LYS A 218 37.00 5.82 -7.42
N HIS A 219 37.01 6.61 -8.50
CA HIS A 219 35.80 7.14 -9.10
C HIS A 219 34.85 6.04 -9.59
N GLN A 220 35.37 5.01 -10.27
CA GLN A 220 34.56 3.87 -10.70
C GLN A 220 33.97 3.08 -9.53
N GLN A 221 34.72 2.93 -8.43
CA GLN A 221 34.20 2.31 -7.21
C GLN A 221 33.12 3.16 -6.54
N GLU A 222 33.29 4.48 -6.47
CA GLU A 222 32.30 5.41 -5.94
C GLU A 222 31.02 5.43 -6.80
N GLU A 223 31.15 5.38 -8.13
CA GLU A 223 30.00 5.27 -9.03
C GLU A 223 29.30 3.92 -8.92
N ALA A 224 30.04 2.80 -8.84
CA ALA A 224 29.45 1.48 -8.64
C ALA A 224 28.76 1.35 -7.27
N GLU A 225 29.33 1.95 -6.21
CA GLU A 225 28.67 2.04 -4.90
C GLU A 225 27.40 2.89 -4.97
N LYS A 226 27.44 4.02 -5.67
CA LYS A 226 26.28 4.90 -5.87
C LYS A 226 25.18 4.21 -6.68
N GLU A 227 25.51 3.55 -7.77
CA GLU A 227 24.57 2.77 -8.60
C GLU A 227 23.99 1.60 -7.80
N SER A 228 24.82 0.89 -7.02
CA SER A 228 24.35 -0.17 -6.12
C SER A 228 23.43 0.36 -5.02
N LEU A 229 23.71 1.54 -4.46
CA LEU A 229 22.86 2.22 -3.49
C LEU A 229 21.54 2.66 -4.12
N GLU A 230 21.56 3.18 -5.35
CA GLU A 230 20.37 3.57 -6.11
C GLU A 230 19.50 2.35 -6.45
N LEU A 231 20.09 1.23 -6.85
CA LEU A 231 19.41 -0.05 -7.07
C LEU A 231 18.79 -0.60 -5.78
N LEU A 232 19.49 -0.51 -4.65
CA LEU A 232 18.98 -0.97 -3.35
C LEU A 232 17.86 -0.05 -2.82
N ASN A 233 17.94 1.25 -3.10
CA ASN A 233 16.94 2.24 -2.74
C ASN A 233 15.70 2.22 -3.65
N LYS A 234 15.75 1.52 -4.79
CA LYS A 234 14.65 1.43 -5.76
C LYS A 234 13.36 0.86 -5.16
N ASP A 235 13.46 0.04 -4.12
CA ASP A 235 12.34 -0.55 -3.39
C ASP A 235 12.00 0.18 -2.07
N VAL A 236 12.66 1.31 -1.79
CA VAL A 236 12.49 2.09 -0.56
C VAL A 236 11.61 3.31 -0.85
N ILE A 237 10.40 3.33 -0.28
CA ILE A 237 9.53 4.50 -0.36
C ILE A 237 9.97 5.49 0.72
N GLN A 238 10.39 6.68 0.30
CA GLN A 238 10.74 7.75 1.24
C GLN A 238 9.48 8.33 1.91
N PRO A 239 9.58 8.84 3.15
CA PRO A 239 8.50 9.62 3.76
C PRO A 239 8.05 10.76 2.84
N PHE A 240 6.75 11.08 2.87
CA PHE A 240 6.22 12.21 2.10
C PHE A 240 6.70 13.53 2.73
N GLN A 241 7.11 14.47 1.90
CA GLN A 241 7.53 15.80 2.33
C GLN A 241 6.97 16.86 1.38
N TRP A 242 6.22 17.83 1.92
CA TRP A 242 5.52 18.84 1.11
C TRP A 242 6.50 19.68 0.27
N SER A 243 7.50 20.27 0.91
CA SER A 243 8.51 21.15 0.30
C SER A 243 9.32 20.50 -0.83
N GLU A 244 9.55 19.19 -0.75
CA GLU A 244 10.28 18.38 -1.73
C GLU A 244 9.36 17.67 -2.74
N SER A 245 8.05 17.85 -2.62
CA SER A 245 7.07 17.24 -3.53
C SER A 245 6.71 18.16 -4.71
N SER A 246 6.05 17.57 -5.71
CA SER A 246 5.42 18.32 -6.80
C SER A 246 4.22 19.17 -6.34
N PHE A 247 3.85 19.12 -5.05
CA PHE A 247 2.67 19.77 -4.46
C PHE A 247 3.03 20.85 -3.44
N LYS A 248 4.28 21.31 -3.40
CA LYS A 248 4.77 22.30 -2.43
C LYS A 248 3.96 23.61 -2.39
N GLU A 249 3.28 23.96 -3.47
CA GLU A 249 2.45 25.17 -3.59
C GLU A 249 0.98 24.93 -3.22
N GLU A 250 0.57 23.69 -2.93
CA GLU A 250 -0.80 23.40 -2.46
C GLU A 250 -1.00 23.92 -1.02
N ALA A 251 -2.22 24.28 -0.65
CA ALA A 251 -2.50 24.75 0.72
C ALA A 251 -2.41 23.59 1.73
N HIS A 252 -1.59 23.75 2.76
CA HIS A 252 -1.36 22.75 3.81
C HIS A 252 -1.01 23.39 5.16
N GLU A 253 -1.57 24.57 5.46
CA GLU A 253 -1.29 25.30 6.69
C GLU A 253 -1.61 24.45 7.94
N GLY A 254 -0.66 24.41 8.88
CA GLY A 254 -0.79 23.62 10.11
C GLY A 254 -0.43 22.14 9.95
N LEU A 255 -0.16 21.66 8.73
CA LEU A 255 0.38 20.33 8.51
C LEU A 255 1.92 20.32 8.64
N PRO A 256 2.51 19.24 9.19
CA PRO A 256 3.95 19.04 9.14
C PRO A 256 4.46 18.99 7.70
N ASP A 257 5.64 19.57 7.45
CA ASP A 257 6.30 19.44 6.15
C ASP A 257 6.65 17.98 5.85
N LEU A 258 7.34 17.30 6.79
CA LEU A 258 7.75 15.90 6.69
C LEU A 258 6.79 14.96 7.43
N TRP A 259 6.26 13.96 6.72
CA TRP A 259 5.34 12.96 7.25
C TRP A 259 6.04 11.63 7.52
N ASN A 260 6.84 11.57 8.57
CA ASN A 260 7.59 10.38 9.00
C ASN A 260 7.10 9.88 10.38
N PHE A 261 5.79 9.70 10.52
CA PHE A 261 5.18 9.29 11.79
C PHE A 261 5.08 7.77 11.90
N GLY A 262 5.62 7.22 12.99
CA GLY A 262 5.49 5.81 13.34
C GLY A 262 4.19 5.47 14.09
N PRO A 263 4.04 4.22 14.55
CA PRO A 263 2.90 3.79 15.34
C PRO A 263 2.81 4.54 16.67
N PHE A 264 1.64 5.12 16.93
CA PHE A 264 1.28 5.80 18.16
C PHE A 264 0.18 5.03 18.90
N ARG A 265 0.28 4.96 20.23
CA ARG A 265 -0.73 4.41 21.13
C ARG A 265 -1.24 5.55 22.01
N PRO A 266 -2.46 6.07 21.80
CA PRO A 266 -3.02 7.09 22.66
C PRO A 266 -3.27 6.52 24.05
N HIS A 267 -2.86 7.27 25.07
CA HIS A 267 -3.32 7.07 26.43
C HIS A 267 -4.57 7.92 26.64
N TRP A 268 -5.74 7.30 26.58
CA TRP A 268 -6.98 7.99 26.89
C TRP A 268 -7.08 8.15 28.41
N SER A 269 -6.93 9.37 28.91
CA SER A 269 -7.38 9.73 30.27
C SER A 269 -8.83 10.19 30.16
N TRP A 270 -9.74 9.45 30.78
CA TRP A 270 -11.13 9.86 30.99
C TRP A 270 -11.30 10.47 32.38
#